data_AF-A0A7J5TX93-F1
#
_entry.id   AF-A0A7J5TX93-F1
#
_cell.length_a   1.000
_cell.length_b   1.000
_cell.length_c   1.000
_cell.angle_alpha   90.00
_cell.angle_beta   90.00
_cell.angle_gamma   90.00
#
_symmetry.space_group_name_H-M   'P 1'
#
loop_
_entity.id
_entity.type
_entity.pdbx_description
1 polymer ?
#
loop_
_entity_poly.entity_id
_entity_poly.type
_entity_poly.pdbx_seq_one_letter_code
_entity_poly.pdbx_strand_id
1 'polypeptide(L)'
;MNTPLSISELLTITSPELLTKQQRWSLIDKLDQQTDYLQKCQQVLRQNGLDCRSLNEEVRQLRLKRLQIWNTFNPHFQKIQIGCTATA
;
A
#
# COMPACT_ATOMS: atom_id res chain seq x y z
N MET A 1 -6.61 -2.22 22.36
CA MET A 1 -7.52 -2.25 21.19
C MET A 1 -6.81 -1.53 20.05
N ASN A 2 -6.34 -2.25 19.03
CA ASN A 2 -5.76 -1.62 17.83
C ASN A 2 -6.91 -1.39 16.85
N THR A 3 -7.42 -0.16 16.81
CA THR A 3 -8.39 0.26 15.80
C THR A 3 -7.75 0.05 14.41
N PRO A 4 -8.42 -0.67 13.49
CA PRO A 4 -7.93 -0.75 12.12
C PRO A 4 -7.91 0.66 11.54
N LEU A 5 -6.72 1.13 11.14
CA LEU A 5 -6.57 2.42 10.47
C LEU A 5 -7.29 2.33 9.12
N SER A 6 -8.01 3.39 8.79
CA SER A 6 -8.60 3.57 7.46
C SER A 6 -7.52 3.70 6.38
N ILE A 7 -7.90 3.42 5.13
CA ILE A 7 -7.00 3.57 3.98
C ILE A 7 -6.40 4.98 3.92
N SER A 8 -7.23 6.02 4.16
CA SER A 8 -6.77 7.41 4.18
C SER A 8 -5.67 7.64 5.22
N GLU A 9 -5.85 7.15 6.45
CA GLU A 9 -4.86 7.29 7.52
C GLU A 9 -3.55 6.54 7.24
N LEU A 10 -3.61 5.41 6.54
CA LEU A 10 -2.39 4.69 6.13
C LEU A 10 -1.62 5.45 5.03
N LEU A 11 -2.33 6.14 4.14
CA LEU A 11 -1.73 6.89 3.04
C LEU A 11 -1.13 8.23 3.50
N THR A 12 -1.68 8.87 4.54
CA THR A 12 -1.22 10.18 5.06
C THR A 12 0.11 10.15 5.79
N ILE A 13 0.68 8.99 6.09
CA ILE A 13 1.99 8.88 6.77
C ILE A 13 3.11 9.30 5.80
N THR A 14 3.44 10.58 5.76
CA THR A 14 4.34 11.18 4.76
C THR A 14 5.81 10.83 4.94
N SER A 15 6.25 10.60 6.17
CA SER A 15 7.66 10.37 6.53
C SER A 15 7.90 9.03 7.25
N PRO A 16 7.74 7.89 6.55
CA PRO A 16 7.98 6.57 7.13
C PRO A 16 9.43 6.35 7.59
N GLU A 17 10.39 7.13 7.09
CA GLU A 17 11.80 7.12 7.51
C GLU A 17 12.01 7.54 8.97
N LEU A 18 11.10 8.33 9.54
CA LEU A 18 11.15 8.76 10.94
C LEU A 18 10.61 7.69 11.90
N LEU A 19 9.99 6.64 11.37
CA LEU A 19 9.44 5.54 12.15
C LEU A 19 10.53 4.52 12.52
N THR A 20 10.39 3.93 13.70
CA THR A 20 11.25 2.81 14.11
C THR A 20 11.07 1.64 13.14
N LYS A 21 12.08 0.75 13.08
CA LYS A 21 12.02 -0.45 12.24
C LYS A 21 10.76 -1.28 12.51
N GLN A 22 10.37 -1.42 13.79
CA GLN A 22 9.17 -2.16 14.19
C GLN A 22 7.88 -1.46 13.73
N GLN A 23 7.81 -0.13 13.87
CA GLN A 23 6.66 0.64 13.40
C GLN A 23 6.48 0.54 11.88
N ARG A 24 7.58 0.56 11.12
CA ARG A 24 7.55 0.39 9.66
C ARG A 24 7.06 -1.00 9.25
N TRP A 25 7.50 -2.06 9.94
CA TRP A 25 6.97 -3.41 9.73
C TRP A 25 5.47 -3.49 10.04
N SER A 26 5.05 -2.96 11.18
CA SER A 26 3.63 -2.91 11.54
C SER A 26 2.80 -2.14 10.50
N LEU A 27 3.36 -1.11 9.88
CA LEU A 27 2.70 -0.36 8.83
C LEU A 27 2.55 -1.17 7.53
N ILE A 28 3.58 -1.95 7.16
CA ILE A 28 3.51 -2.89 6.04
C ILE A 28 2.39 -3.91 6.29
N ASP A 29 2.35 -4.52 7.48
CA ASP A 29 1.31 -5.51 7.81
C ASP A 29 -0.10 -4.94 7.68
N LYS A 30 -0.31 -3.69 8.13
CA LYS A 30 -1.61 -3.01 7.98
C LYS A 30 -1.97 -2.74 6.52
N LEU A 31 -1.00 -2.33 5.70
CA LEU A 31 -1.21 -2.11 4.26
C LEU A 31 -1.52 -3.42 3.53
N ASP A 32 -0.89 -4.52 3.92
CA ASP A 32 -1.16 -5.85 3.37
C ASP A 32 -2.58 -6.32 3.73
N GLN A 33 -2.98 -6.18 5.00
CA GLN A 33 -4.34 -6.51 5.44
C GLN A 33 -5.41 -5.73 4.66
N GLN A 34 -5.20 -4.42 4.43
CA GLN A 34 -6.14 -3.61 3.64
C GLN A 34 -6.13 -4.01 2.16
N THR A 35 -4.96 -4.31 1.60
CA THR A 35 -4.84 -4.77 0.21
C THR A 35 -5.61 -6.09 0.01
N ASP A 36 -5.44 -7.05 0.90
CA ASP A 36 -6.12 -8.34 0.86
C ASP A 36 -7.65 -8.19 0.99
N TYR A 37 -8.10 -7.30 1.87
CA TYR A 37 -9.52 -6.99 2.01
C TYR A 37 -10.11 -6.43 0.70
N LEU A 38 -9.47 -5.41 0.12
CA LEU A 38 -9.95 -4.81 -1.14
C LEU A 38 -9.90 -5.80 -2.31
N GLN A 39 -8.90 -6.68 -2.36
CA GLN A 39 -8.83 -7.72 -3.39
C GLN A 39 -9.98 -8.72 -3.29
N LYS A 40 -10.40 -9.10 -2.08
CA LYS A 40 -11.61 -9.92 -1.88
C LYS A 40 -12.86 -9.18 -2.36
N CYS A 41 -12.99 -7.90 -2.05
CA CYS A 41 -14.09 -7.07 -2.56
C CYS A 41 -14.08 -7.00 -4.10
N GLN A 42 -12.92 -6.79 -4.73
CA GLN A 42 -12.78 -6.82 -6.19
C GLN A 42 -13.22 -8.14 -6.79
N GLN A 43 -12.86 -9.27 -6.18
CA GLN A 43 -13.26 -10.58 -6.65
C GLN A 43 -14.79 -10.72 -6.65
N VAL A 44 -15.44 -10.32 -5.56
CA VAL A 44 -16.92 -10.35 -5.46
C VAL A 44 -17.56 -9.43 -6.49
N LEU A 45 -17.07 -8.20 -6.65
CA LEU A 45 -17.61 -7.26 -7.64
C LEU A 45 -17.48 -7.80 -9.08
N ARG A 46 -16.32 -8.35 -9.45
CA ARG A 46 -16.10 -8.95 -10.78
C ARG A 46 -17.01 -10.14 -11.04
N GLN A 47 -17.24 -10.99 -10.04
CA GLN A 47 -18.18 -12.11 -10.14
C GLN A 47 -19.61 -11.67 -10.41
N ASN A 48 -19.98 -10.47 -9.95
CA ASN A 48 -21.29 -9.86 -10.18
C ASN A 48 -21.31 -8.92 -11.41
N GLY A 49 -20.26 -8.89 -12.23
CA GLY A 49 -20.17 -8.04 -13.41
C GLY A 49 -20.09 -6.54 -13.12
N LEU A 50 -19.69 -6.16 -11.90
CA LEU A 50 -19.60 -4.77 -11.46
C LEU A 50 -18.23 -4.16 -11.75
N ASP A 51 -18.20 -2.84 -12.02
CA ASP A 51 -16.95 -2.10 -12.21
C ASP A 51 -16.11 -2.11 -10.92
N CYS A 52 -14.80 -2.27 -11.10
CA CYS A 52 -13.81 -2.34 -10.02
C CYS A 52 -12.77 -1.22 -10.12
N ARG A 53 -12.97 -0.22 -10.98
CA ARG A 53 -11.96 0.82 -11.25
C ARG A 53 -11.53 1.57 -9.99
N SER A 54 -12.48 1.98 -9.14
CA SER A 54 -12.18 2.67 -7.88
C SER A 54 -11.37 1.79 -6.93
N LEU A 55 -11.78 0.54 -6.72
CA LEU A 55 -11.03 -0.41 -5.88
C LEU A 55 -9.64 -0.72 -6.46
N ASN A 56 -9.51 -0.81 -7.78
CA ASN A 56 -8.22 -1.02 -8.43
C ASN A 56 -7.26 0.14 -8.13
N GLU A 57 -7.77 1.38 -8.15
CA GLU A 57 -6.99 2.56 -7.82
C GLU A 57 -6.59 2.57 -6.34
N GLU A 58 -7.50 2.24 -5.42
CA GLU A 58 -7.17 2.15 -4.00
C GLU A 58 -6.10 1.07 -3.72
N VAL A 59 -6.22 -0.11 -4.31
CA VAL A 59 -5.21 -1.18 -4.21
C VAL A 59 -3.86 -0.71 -4.78
N ARG A 60 -3.87 0.05 -5.88
CA ARG A 60 -2.66 0.61 -6.46
C ARG A 60 -1.98 1.58 -5.48
N GLN A 61 -2.73 2.47 -4.86
CA GLN A 61 -2.20 3.43 -3.88
C GLN A 61 -1.60 2.72 -2.66
N LEU A 62 -2.27 1.70 -2.12
CA LEU A 62 -1.75 0.90 -1.01
C LEU A 62 -0.43 0.20 -1.37
N ARG A 63 -0.33 -0.39 -2.56
CA ARG A 63 0.89 -1.04 -3.05
C ARG A 63 2.05 -0.06 -3.20
N LEU A 64 1.78 1.13 -3.76
CA LEU A 64 2.78 2.19 -3.87
C LEU A 64 3.25 2.66 -2.50
N LYS A 65 2.33 2.82 -1.54
CA LYS A 65 2.68 3.18 -0.17
C LYS A 65 3.55 2.13 0.50
N ARG A 66 3.20 0.86 0.36
CA ARG A 66 3.97 -0.27 0.87
C ARG A 66 5.38 -0.28 0.28
N LEU A 67 5.51 -0.05 -1.02
CA LEU A 67 6.81 0.06 -1.70
C LEU A 67 7.63 1.25 -1.16
N GLN A 68 7.00 2.41 -0.95
CA GLN A 68 7.65 3.58 -0.34
C GLN A 68 8.24 3.23 1.03
N ILE A 69 7.49 2.50 1.86
CA ILE A 69 7.95 2.08 3.19
C ILE A 69 9.06 1.04 3.08
N TRP A 70 8.93 0.05 2.19
CA TRP A 70 9.99 -0.95 1.93
C TRP A 70 11.32 -0.30 1.56
N ASN A 71 11.29 0.74 0.72
CA ASN A 71 12.48 1.47 0.33
C ASN A 71 13.18 2.18 1.51
N THR A 72 12.47 2.48 2.60
CA THR A 72 13.11 3.07 3.79
C THR A 72 14.01 2.07 4.55
N PHE A 73 13.81 0.76 4.38
CA PHE A 73 14.67 -0.24 5.03
C PHE A 73 16.04 -0.36 4.33
N ASN A 74 16.12 0.04 3.06
CA ASN A 74 17.31 -0.10 2.23
C ASN A 74 17.62 1.22 1.51
N PRO A 75 18.02 2.28 2.22
CA PRO A 75 18.23 3.60 1.62
C PRO A 75 19.35 3.64 0.57
N HIS A 76 20.25 2.66 0.58
CA HIS A 76 21.39 2.57 -0.35
C HIS A 76 21.08 1.79 -1.64
N PHE A 77 19.96 1.08 -1.71
CA PHE A 77 19.53 0.43 -2.96
C PHE A 77 18.81 1.47 -3.82
N GLN A 78 19.10 1.48 -5.13
CA GLN A 78 18.30 2.25 -6.09
C GLN A 78 16.84 1.91 -5.86
N LYS A 79 16.04 2.93 -5.51
CA LYS A 79 14.61 2.81 -5.20
C LYS A 79 13.99 1.84 -6.20
N ILE A 80 13.40 0.74 -5.73
CA ILE A 80 12.74 -0.21 -6.62
C ILE A 80 11.62 0.57 -7.33
N GLN A 81 11.81 0.89 -8.61
CA GLN A 81 10.83 1.59 -9.43
C GLN A 81 9.90 0.55 -10.05
N ILE A 82 8.78 0.28 -9.40
CA ILE A 82 7.75 -0.58 -9.97
C ILE A 82 6.76 0.30 -10.74
N GLY A 83 6.74 0.18 -12.07
CA GLY A 83 5.73 0.80 -12.93
C GLY A 83 5.98 2.27 -13.30
N CYS A 84 7.15 2.84 -13.00
CA CYS A 84 7.58 4.10 -13.59
C CYS A 84 8.42 3.76 -14.83
N THR A 85 7.89 4.01 -16.02
CA THR A 85 8.72 3.97 -17.24
C THR A 85 9.81 5.02 -17.07
N ALA A 86 11.07 4.58 -17.16
CA ALA A 86 12.21 5.47 -17.26
C ALA A 86 11.98 6.40 -18.45
N THR A 87 11.70 7.68 -18.19
CA THR A 87 11.89 8.71 -19.21
C THR A 87 13.39 8.89 -19.36
N ALA A 88 13.90 8.44 -20.50
CA ALA A 88 15.27 8.62 -20.96
C ALA A 88 15.64 10.11 -21.05
#